data_AF-A0A8T5GLR7-F1
#
_entry.id   AF-A0A8T5GLR7-F1
#
_cell.length_a   1.000
_cell.length_b   1.000
_cell.length_c   1.000
_cell.angle_alpha   90.00
_cell.angle_beta   90.00
_cell.angle_gamma   90.00
#
_symmetry.space_group_name_H-M   'P 1'
#
loop_
_entity.id
_entity.type
_entity.pdbx_description
1 polymer ?
#
loop_
_entity_poly.entity_id
_entity_poly.type
_entity_poly.pdbx_seq_one_letter_code
_entity_poly.pdbx_strand_id
1 'polypeptide(L)'
;MIKMIGFPPPASKPYFHWAKGMEKVGDQYIVSDDLDSNIVRDADAYYQTNELKPKFLHGGRAEWHGKYLLHIQQANKPYIVSESEPFRECPGWLRFGWNSYRWSDANWNNENVGPERWDRFESMTGIKFKDWHSPGDHILIMGQKEGDSSLVNVYKAGYASIYDYIADQCKIIRQYTDRPIVIRPHPRNLDRGAKIVTRLLKELKLTNISMSKNLTRGGSQGGEGLDKDLKNAYCVVTYNSLSGVEAVVRGIPVFALDGGSMAYPVAHTDLSKIENLNYDIDLQEWKNKIAYSMWNKQDVQTGECWSHLKQVYFKD
;
A
#
# COMPACT_ATOMS: atom_id res chain seq x y z
N MET A 1 -8.25 -24.28 18.75
CA MET A 1 -6.96 -23.61 18.99
C MET A 1 -6.19 -23.61 17.69
N ILE A 2 -6.01 -22.43 17.11
CA ILE A 2 -5.32 -22.22 15.83
C ILE A 2 -3.82 -22.00 16.09
N LYS A 3 -2.96 -22.63 15.29
CA LYS A 3 -1.50 -22.49 15.31
C LYS A 3 -1.03 -21.70 14.09
N MET A 4 -0.68 -20.44 14.30
CA MET A 4 -0.07 -19.60 13.27
C MET A 4 1.45 -19.64 13.38
N ILE A 5 2.13 -19.88 12.26
CA ILE A 5 3.59 -19.96 12.21
C ILE A 5 4.19 -18.71 11.55
N GLY A 6 5.22 -18.16 12.19
CA GLY A 6 6.11 -17.19 11.59
C GLY A 6 7.54 -17.71 11.47
N PHE A 7 8.34 -17.02 10.67
CA PHE A 7 9.75 -17.31 10.44
C PHE A 7 10.63 -16.18 10.99
N PRO A 8 11.96 -16.38 11.13
CA PRO A 8 12.85 -15.33 11.63
C PRO A 8 12.68 -13.99 10.89
N PRO A 9 12.76 -12.85 11.60
CA PRO A 9 12.76 -11.55 10.97
C PRO A 9 13.87 -11.45 9.92
N PRO A 10 13.63 -10.74 8.80
CA PRO A 10 12.47 -9.90 8.53
C PRO A 10 11.30 -10.60 7.82
N ALA A 11 11.36 -11.93 7.59
CA ALA A 11 10.28 -12.65 6.91
C ALA A 11 8.96 -12.54 7.70
N SER A 12 9.02 -12.74 9.01
CA SER A 12 7.89 -12.52 9.92
C SER A 12 8.34 -11.62 11.08
N LYS A 13 7.94 -10.35 11.04
CA LYS A 13 8.11 -9.41 12.14
C LYS A 13 6.76 -9.25 12.85
N PRO A 14 6.53 -9.89 14.02
CA PRO A 14 5.25 -9.84 14.72
C PRO A 14 5.04 -8.45 15.32
N TYR A 15 4.50 -7.53 14.53
CA TYR A 15 4.26 -6.15 14.94
C TYR A 15 3.34 -6.12 16.15
N PHE A 16 3.54 -5.13 17.01
CA PHE A 16 2.72 -4.89 18.19
C PHE A 16 2.56 -6.08 19.14
N HIS A 17 3.52 -7.01 19.16
CA HIS A 17 3.45 -8.24 19.94
C HIS A 17 2.26 -9.14 19.54
N TRP A 18 2.07 -9.34 18.24
CA TRP A 18 1.05 -10.21 17.64
C TRP A 18 0.76 -11.51 18.43
N ALA A 19 1.79 -12.22 18.88
CA ALA A 19 1.67 -13.45 19.67
C ALA A 19 0.78 -13.30 20.92
N LYS A 20 0.96 -12.19 21.66
CA LYS A 20 0.18 -11.89 22.87
C LYS A 20 -1.32 -11.75 22.58
N GLY A 21 -1.66 -11.22 21.41
CA GLY A 21 -3.04 -11.08 20.95
C GLY A 21 -3.70 -12.42 20.69
N MET A 22 -2.98 -13.32 20.00
CA MET A 22 -3.46 -14.68 19.73
C MET A 22 -3.64 -15.48 21.03
N GLU A 23 -2.66 -15.43 21.93
CA GLU A 23 -2.69 -16.14 23.22
C GLU A 23 -3.92 -15.76 24.06
N LYS A 24 -4.29 -14.47 24.07
CA LYS A 24 -5.47 -13.98 24.80
C LYS A 24 -6.79 -14.60 24.37
N VAL A 25 -6.87 -15.06 23.12
CA VAL A 25 -8.10 -15.63 22.56
C VAL A 25 -7.98 -17.13 22.33
N GLY A 26 -7.01 -17.78 22.99
CA GLY A 26 -6.85 -19.22 23.01
C GLY A 26 -6.14 -19.81 21.78
N ASP A 27 -5.47 -18.97 20.98
CA ASP A 27 -4.71 -19.38 19.79
C ASP A 27 -3.20 -19.17 20.02
N GLN A 28 -2.36 -19.71 19.14
CA GLN A 28 -0.91 -19.72 19.32
C GLN A 28 -0.17 -19.12 18.11
N TYR A 29 0.86 -18.32 18.39
CA TYR A 29 1.85 -17.88 17.41
C TYR A 29 3.20 -18.51 17.76
N ILE A 30 3.78 -19.26 16.83
CA ILE A 30 5.04 -19.96 17.03
C ILE A 30 6.03 -19.51 15.95
N VAL A 31 7.28 -19.26 16.34
CA VAL A 31 8.37 -18.96 15.39
C VAL A 31 9.20 -20.22 15.18
N SER A 32 9.45 -20.58 13.93
CA SER A 32 10.36 -21.66 13.54
C SER A 32 11.31 -21.17 12.46
N ASP A 33 12.58 -21.57 12.50
CA ASP A 33 13.56 -21.41 11.41
C ASP A 33 13.76 -22.70 10.59
N ASP A 34 13.18 -23.80 11.04
CA ASP A 34 13.22 -25.11 10.40
C ASP A 34 11.93 -25.37 9.60
N LEU A 35 12.05 -25.27 8.27
CA LEU A 35 10.97 -25.53 7.32
C LEU A 35 10.47 -26.98 7.35
N ASP A 36 11.31 -27.92 7.80
CA ASP A 36 10.99 -29.35 7.84
C ASP A 36 10.38 -29.80 9.16
N SER A 37 10.33 -28.94 10.17
CA SER A 37 9.78 -29.24 11.48
C SER A 37 8.29 -29.63 11.42
N ASN A 38 7.87 -30.54 12.32
CA ASN A 38 6.46 -30.91 12.46
C ASN A 38 5.58 -29.69 12.75
N ILE A 39 6.09 -28.69 13.48
CA ILE A 39 5.36 -27.45 13.77
C ILE A 39 5.01 -26.69 12.48
N VAL A 40 5.93 -26.60 11.51
CA VAL A 40 5.68 -25.93 10.23
C VAL A 40 4.73 -26.75 9.36
N ARG A 41 4.85 -28.08 9.37
CA ARG A 41 3.96 -29.01 8.63
C ARG A 41 2.53 -28.95 9.14
N ASP A 42 2.36 -28.87 10.46
CA ASP A 42 1.07 -28.85 11.16
C ASP A 42 0.49 -27.42 11.33
N ALA A 43 1.11 -26.41 10.72
CA ALA A 43 0.62 -25.02 10.78
C ALA A 43 -0.83 -24.91 10.29
N ASP A 44 -1.68 -24.14 10.95
CA ASP A 44 -3.01 -23.80 10.42
C ASP A 44 -2.96 -22.58 9.49
N ALA A 45 -2.08 -21.64 9.83
CA ALA A 45 -1.85 -20.42 9.06
C ALA A 45 -0.39 -19.95 9.18
N TYR A 46 0.00 -19.01 8.33
CA TYR A 46 1.29 -18.32 8.45
C TYR A 46 1.14 -16.82 8.71
N TYR A 47 2.22 -16.20 9.15
CA TYR A 47 2.36 -14.75 9.22
C TYR A 47 3.61 -14.32 8.46
N GLN A 48 3.51 -13.26 7.68
CA GLN A 48 4.66 -12.59 7.09
C GLN A 48 4.58 -11.07 7.19
N THR A 49 5.71 -10.43 7.01
CA THR A 49 5.82 -8.98 6.85
C THR A 49 6.22 -8.67 5.42
N ASN A 50 5.45 -7.78 4.79
CA ASN A 50 5.58 -7.47 3.36
C ASN A 50 5.33 -8.70 2.47
N GLU A 51 5.55 -8.58 1.17
CA GLU A 51 5.38 -9.63 0.16
C GLU A 51 6.70 -9.98 -0.52
N LEU A 52 6.74 -11.14 -1.17
CA LEU A 52 7.90 -11.63 -1.91
C LEU A 52 8.33 -10.63 -2.99
N LYS A 53 9.63 -10.34 -3.05
CA LYS A 53 10.24 -9.43 -4.03
C LYS A 53 11.25 -10.22 -4.88
N PRO A 54 11.48 -9.87 -6.15
CA PRO A 54 12.45 -10.58 -7.00
C PRO A 54 13.85 -10.66 -6.36
N LYS A 55 14.28 -9.59 -5.69
CA LYS A 55 15.58 -9.55 -4.98
C LYS A 55 15.70 -10.51 -3.79
N PHE A 56 14.62 -11.14 -3.35
CA PHE A 56 14.62 -12.15 -2.30
C PHE A 56 14.93 -13.54 -2.85
N LEU A 57 14.90 -13.73 -4.16
CA LEU A 57 15.12 -15.01 -4.83
C LEU A 57 16.58 -15.21 -5.29
N HIS A 58 17.47 -14.27 -4.95
CA HIS A 58 18.85 -14.28 -5.44
C HIS A 58 19.85 -13.94 -4.34
N GLY A 59 21.06 -14.50 -4.46
CA GLY A 59 22.15 -14.32 -3.50
C GLY A 59 21.79 -14.77 -2.08
N GLY A 60 22.48 -14.25 -1.08
CA GLY A 60 22.26 -14.65 0.31
C GLY A 60 20.83 -14.42 0.82
N ARG A 61 20.06 -13.50 0.22
CA ARG A 61 18.66 -13.26 0.63
C ARG A 61 17.74 -14.44 0.37
N ALA A 62 18.05 -15.28 -0.61
CA ALA A 62 17.30 -16.51 -0.84
C ALA A 62 17.32 -17.41 0.41
N GLU A 63 18.49 -17.53 1.04
CA GLU A 63 18.73 -18.46 2.16
C GLU A 63 18.16 -18.01 3.50
N TRP A 64 18.03 -16.70 3.77
CA TRP A 64 17.54 -16.20 5.06
C TRP A 64 16.21 -15.45 5.00
N HIS A 65 15.66 -15.16 3.80
CA HIS A 65 14.39 -14.43 3.65
C HIS A 65 13.48 -15.05 2.60
N GLY A 66 14.00 -15.24 1.38
CA GLY A 66 13.23 -15.70 0.22
C GLY A 66 12.61 -17.08 0.45
N LYS A 67 13.38 -18.03 1.00
CA LYS A 67 12.90 -19.39 1.27
C LYS A 67 11.64 -19.43 2.14
N TYR A 68 11.54 -18.54 3.13
CA TYR A 68 10.39 -18.50 4.04
C TYR A 68 9.13 -17.97 3.34
N LEU A 69 9.27 -16.87 2.59
CA LEU A 69 8.13 -16.31 1.84
C LEU A 69 7.68 -17.24 0.71
N LEU A 70 8.63 -17.95 0.06
CA LEU A 70 8.32 -18.99 -0.91
C LEU A 70 7.57 -20.16 -0.27
N HIS A 71 8.02 -20.63 0.90
CA HIS A 71 7.35 -21.69 1.65
C HIS A 71 5.90 -21.30 1.95
N ILE A 72 5.67 -20.09 2.47
CA ILE A 72 4.32 -19.60 2.77
C ILE A 72 3.44 -19.63 1.51
N GLN A 73 3.94 -19.15 0.37
CA GLN A 73 3.21 -19.14 -0.89
C GLN A 73 2.91 -20.54 -1.43
N GLN A 74 3.81 -21.51 -1.19
CA GLN A 74 3.69 -22.88 -1.69
C GLN A 74 2.89 -23.80 -0.76
N ALA A 75 2.74 -23.43 0.52
CA ALA A 75 2.08 -24.26 1.51
C ALA A 75 0.56 -24.41 1.30
N ASN A 76 -0.06 -23.58 0.44
CA ASN A 76 -1.51 -23.56 0.19
C ASN A 76 -2.34 -23.43 1.47
N LYS A 77 -1.86 -22.62 2.42
CA LYS A 77 -2.50 -22.31 3.71
C LYS A 77 -2.72 -20.80 3.83
N PRO A 78 -3.74 -20.36 4.57
CA PRO A 78 -3.99 -18.93 4.75
C PRO A 78 -2.81 -18.25 5.47
N TYR A 79 -2.48 -17.02 5.08
CA TYR A 79 -1.43 -16.27 5.76
C TYR A 79 -1.74 -14.78 5.91
N ILE A 80 -1.36 -14.21 7.05
CA ILE A 80 -1.46 -12.77 7.28
C ILE A 80 -0.23 -12.06 6.71
N VAL A 81 -0.47 -10.95 6.02
CA VAL A 81 0.56 -10.01 5.60
C VAL A 81 0.39 -8.72 6.39
N SER A 82 1.41 -8.39 7.17
CA SER A 82 1.52 -7.11 7.86
C SER A 82 2.33 -6.09 7.06
N GLU A 83 1.89 -4.84 7.04
CA GLU A 83 2.58 -3.76 6.34
C GLU A 83 2.28 -2.37 6.93
N SER A 84 3.02 -1.36 6.48
CA SER A 84 2.91 0.06 6.82
C SER A 84 1.47 0.62 6.83
N GLU A 85 1.30 1.70 7.60
CA GLU A 85 0.05 2.40 7.81
C GLU A 85 -0.50 3.00 6.51
N PRO A 86 -1.80 2.86 6.20
CA PRO A 86 -2.37 3.47 4.99
C PRO A 86 -2.45 4.99 5.13
N PHE A 87 -2.76 5.49 6.33
CA PHE A 87 -2.75 6.91 6.69
C PHE A 87 -1.40 7.28 7.32
N ARG A 88 -0.42 7.64 6.50
CA ARG A 88 0.98 7.87 6.94
C ARG A 88 1.16 9.04 7.91
N GLU A 89 0.18 9.94 7.99
CA GLU A 89 0.14 11.05 8.96
C GLU A 89 -0.45 10.64 10.31
N CYS A 90 -1.05 9.45 10.40
CA CYS A 90 -1.62 8.87 11.61
C CYS A 90 -0.82 7.59 11.99
N PRO A 91 0.41 7.75 12.50
CA PRO A 91 1.30 6.61 12.75
C PRO A 91 0.73 5.63 13.78
N GLY A 92 1.15 4.36 13.69
CA GLY A 92 0.77 3.34 14.67
C GLY A 92 -0.47 2.52 14.32
N TRP A 93 -1.01 2.65 13.11
CA TRP A 93 -2.14 1.88 12.58
C TRP A 93 -1.72 1.05 11.37
N LEU A 94 -1.07 -0.09 11.64
CA LEU A 94 -0.49 -0.93 10.59
C LEU A 94 -1.54 -1.78 9.89
N ARG A 95 -1.30 -2.12 8.62
CA ARG A 95 -2.18 -3.02 7.87
C ARG A 95 -1.94 -4.46 8.26
N PHE A 96 -3.02 -5.22 8.35
CA PHE A 96 -3.02 -6.67 8.52
C PHE A 96 -4.12 -7.24 7.61
N GLY A 97 -3.73 -7.96 6.57
CA GLY A 97 -4.65 -8.54 5.60
C GLY A 97 -4.29 -9.99 5.31
N TRP A 98 -5.28 -10.81 4.96
CA TRP A 98 -5.00 -12.16 4.47
C TRP A 98 -4.44 -12.09 3.05
N ASN A 99 -3.42 -12.88 2.78
CA ASN A 99 -2.74 -13.12 1.49
C ASN A 99 -1.97 -11.93 0.91
N SER A 100 -2.33 -10.69 1.25
CA SER A 100 -1.68 -9.48 0.73
C SER A 100 -1.88 -8.29 1.69
N TYR A 101 -1.13 -7.21 1.46
CA TYR A 101 -1.42 -5.89 2.04
C TYR A 101 -2.06 -4.91 1.03
N ARG A 102 -2.27 -5.35 -0.21
CA ARG A 102 -2.78 -4.57 -1.34
C ARG A 102 -4.30 -4.68 -1.41
N TRP A 103 -5.00 -3.59 -1.74
CA TRP A 103 -6.45 -3.50 -1.56
C TRP A 103 -7.23 -4.67 -2.18
N SER A 104 -7.13 -4.86 -3.50
CA SER A 104 -7.88 -5.91 -4.22
C SER A 104 -7.33 -7.33 -4.06
N ASP A 105 -6.09 -7.47 -3.58
CA ASP A 105 -5.43 -8.79 -3.47
C ASP A 105 -5.60 -9.40 -2.08
N ALA A 106 -5.90 -8.58 -1.07
CA ALA A 106 -6.03 -9.01 0.30
C ALA A 106 -7.50 -9.27 0.66
N ASN A 107 -7.73 -10.28 1.51
CA ASN A 107 -9.00 -10.40 2.21
C ASN A 107 -8.88 -9.69 3.57
N TRP A 108 -9.56 -8.55 3.67
CA TRP A 108 -9.57 -7.69 4.86
C TRP A 108 -10.68 -8.03 5.87
N ASN A 109 -11.58 -8.96 5.52
CA ASN A 109 -12.81 -9.23 6.24
C ASN A 109 -13.72 -7.99 6.44
N ASN A 110 -13.82 -7.14 5.41
CA ASN A 110 -14.43 -5.82 5.50
C ASN A 110 -15.65 -5.59 4.58
N GLU A 111 -16.26 -6.63 4.00
CA GLU A 111 -17.40 -6.42 3.08
C GLU A 111 -18.69 -5.99 3.80
N ASN A 112 -18.90 -6.43 5.04
CA ASN A 112 -20.12 -6.17 5.82
C ASN A 112 -19.77 -5.47 7.14
N VAL A 113 -19.26 -4.24 7.07
CA VAL A 113 -18.78 -3.51 8.25
C VAL A 113 -19.44 -2.14 8.40
N GLY A 114 -19.67 -1.75 9.65
CA GLY A 114 -20.22 -0.45 10.01
C GLY A 114 -19.15 0.63 10.23
N PRO A 115 -19.57 1.82 10.71
CA PRO A 115 -18.68 2.97 10.90
C PRO A 115 -17.83 2.89 12.18
N GLU A 116 -18.08 1.93 13.07
CA GLU A 116 -17.58 1.95 14.45
C GLU A 116 -16.05 2.05 14.53
N ARG A 117 -15.33 1.30 13.68
CA ARG A 117 -13.86 1.38 13.62
C ARG A 117 -13.37 2.69 13.01
N TRP A 118 -14.07 3.20 12.00
CA TRP A 118 -13.71 4.48 11.39
C TRP A 118 -13.90 5.62 12.39
N ASP A 119 -15.05 5.68 13.06
CA ASP A 119 -15.37 6.70 14.06
C ASP A 119 -14.35 6.68 15.21
N ARG A 120 -13.95 5.48 15.65
CA ARG A 120 -12.89 5.33 16.65
C ARG A 120 -11.54 5.84 16.13
N PHE A 121 -11.15 5.47 14.90
CA PHE A 121 -9.92 5.95 14.29
C PHE A 121 -9.91 7.47 14.15
N GLU A 122 -11.01 8.05 13.67
CA GLU A 122 -11.17 9.50 13.51
C GLU A 122 -11.10 10.22 14.86
N SER A 123 -11.81 9.72 15.88
CA SER A 123 -11.78 10.29 17.22
C SER A 123 -10.39 10.23 17.86
N MET A 124 -9.61 9.17 17.62
CA MET A 124 -8.28 9.00 18.21
C MET A 124 -7.19 9.82 17.50
N THR A 125 -7.34 10.03 16.19
CA THR A 125 -6.30 10.67 15.36
C THR A 125 -6.59 12.13 15.05
N GLY A 126 -7.86 12.53 15.12
CA GLY A 126 -8.31 13.86 14.69
C GLY A 126 -8.18 14.09 13.19
N ILE A 127 -8.01 13.03 12.37
CA ILE A 127 -7.92 13.16 10.92
C ILE A 127 -9.16 13.88 10.37
N LYS A 128 -8.95 14.76 9.39
CA LYS A 128 -10.04 15.52 8.74
C LYS A 128 -9.92 15.43 7.23
N PHE A 129 -11.04 15.08 6.60
CA PHE A 129 -11.17 15.06 5.16
C PHE A 129 -11.66 16.43 4.70
N LYS A 130 -11.15 16.88 3.56
CA LYS A 130 -11.70 18.03 2.85
C LYS A 130 -12.71 17.57 1.82
N ASP A 131 -13.66 18.46 1.51
CA ASP A 131 -14.57 18.26 0.38
C ASP A 131 -13.78 18.10 -0.92
N TRP A 132 -14.34 17.34 -1.85
CA TRP A 132 -13.72 17.10 -3.14
C TRP A 132 -13.52 18.39 -3.92
N HIS A 133 -12.29 18.64 -4.36
CA HIS A 133 -11.91 19.80 -5.16
C HIS A 133 -10.60 19.55 -5.92
N SER A 134 -10.41 20.32 -6.98
CA SER A 134 -9.13 20.43 -7.69
C SER A 134 -8.49 21.78 -7.35
N PRO A 135 -7.52 21.82 -6.42
CA PRO A 135 -6.95 23.07 -5.95
C PRO A 135 -6.08 23.80 -6.99
N GLY A 136 -5.71 23.14 -8.09
CA GLY A 136 -5.01 23.79 -9.20
C GLY A 136 -5.16 23.04 -10.52
N ASP A 137 -4.13 23.15 -11.36
CA ASP A 137 -4.22 22.78 -12.78
C ASP A 137 -3.37 21.57 -13.17
N HIS A 138 -2.36 21.19 -12.37
CA HIS A 138 -1.42 20.16 -12.81
C HIS A 138 -1.87 18.74 -12.44
N ILE A 139 -1.59 17.79 -13.32
CA ILE A 139 -1.73 16.36 -13.04
C ILE A 139 -0.46 15.89 -12.34
N LEU A 140 -0.60 15.47 -11.08
CA LEU A 140 0.54 15.04 -10.25
C LEU A 140 0.70 13.52 -10.33
N ILE A 141 1.75 13.05 -10.99
CA ILE A 141 2.04 11.62 -11.13
C ILE A 141 3.05 11.18 -10.07
N MET A 142 2.64 10.22 -9.22
CA MET A 142 3.40 9.74 -8.08
C MET A 142 4.34 8.59 -8.47
N GLY A 143 5.65 8.81 -8.28
CA GLY A 143 6.65 7.75 -8.34
C GLY A 143 6.62 6.84 -7.10
N GLN A 144 7.14 5.63 -7.25
CA GLN A 144 7.26 4.65 -6.16
C GLN A 144 8.70 4.15 -5.98
N LYS A 145 8.98 3.55 -4.83
CA LYS A 145 10.30 3.01 -4.52
C LYS A 145 10.59 1.80 -5.42
N GLU A 146 11.60 1.91 -6.28
CA GLU A 146 12.04 0.78 -7.10
C GLU A 146 12.36 -0.48 -6.28
N GLY A 147 11.97 -1.63 -6.79
CA GLY A 147 12.16 -2.94 -6.16
C GLY A 147 11.30 -3.15 -4.92
N ASP A 148 10.18 -2.43 -4.80
CA ASP A 148 9.12 -2.72 -3.85
C ASP A 148 8.19 -3.86 -4.34
N SER A 149 7.56 -4.58 -3.42
CA SER A 149 6.68 -5.71 -3.77
C SER A 149 5.41 -5.23 -4.46
N SER A 150 4.95 -4.03 -4.12
CA SER A 150 3.81 -3.39 -4.78
C SER A 150 4.04 -3.15 -6.27
N LEU A 151 5.28 -3.23 -6.76
CA LEU A 151 5.65 -3.01 -8.17
C LEU A 151 5.95 -4.30 -8.94
N VAL A 152 5.75 -5.48 -8.35
CA VAL A 152 6.09 -6.76 -9.01
C VAL A 152 5.43 -6.90 -10.38
N ASN A 153 4.16 -6.48 -10.51
CA ASN A 153 3.42 -6.57 -11.77
C ASN A 153 3.94 -5.59 -12.83
N VAL A 154 4.47 -4.42 -12.44
CA VAL A 154 5.15 -3.50 -13.35
C VAL A 154 6.39 -4.17 -13.96
N TYR A 155 7.18 -4.86 -13.15
CA TYR A 155 8.36 -5.59 -13.64
C TYR A 155 7.98 -6.80 -14.50
N LYS A 156 6.93 -7.54 -14.13
CA LYS A 156 6.41 -8.66 -14.94
C LYS A 156 5.88 -8.22 -16.29
N ALA A 157 5.34 -7.00 -16.38
CA ALA A 157 4.91 -6.39 -17.64
C ALA A 157 6.09 -5.93 -18.53
N GLY A 158 7.34 -6.15 -18.12
CA GLY A 158 8.53 -5.89 -18.93
C GLY A 158 9.18 -4.52 -18.71
N TYR A 159 8.67 -3.72 -17.79
CA TYR A 159 9.27 -2.42 -17.45
C TYR A 159 10.55 -2.61 -16.62
N ALA A 160 11.62 -1.92 -16.99
CA ALA A 160 12.87 -1.91 -16.21
C ALA A 160 12.76 -1.05 -14.94
N SER A 161 11.93 0.00 -14.98
CA SER A 161 11.66 0.91 -13.88
C SER A 161 10.19 1.34 -13.85
N ILE A 162 9.68 1.68 -12.65
CA ILE A 162 8.38 2.34 -12.51
C ILE A 162 8.31 3.67 -13.28
N TYR A 163 9.45 4.33 -13.48
CA TYR A 163 9.48 5.58 -14.22
C TYR A 163 9.30 5.36 -15.74
N ASP A 164 9.71 4.20 -16.26
CA ASP A 164 9.44 3.83 -17.65
C ASP A 164 7.93 3.59 -17.86
N TYR A 165 7.28 2.96 -16.87
CA TYR A 165 5.82 2.83 -16.84
C TYR A 165 5.13 4.19 -16.76
N ILE A 166 5.58 5.09 -15.87
CA ILE A 166 5.06 6.48 -15.77
C ILE A 166 5.21 7.22 -17.10
N ALA A 167 6.30 7.01 -17.82
CA ALA A 167 6.52 7.64 -19.13
C ALA A 167 5.44 7.24 -20.14
N ASP A 168 5.00 5.98 -20.14
CA ASP A 168 3.88 5.54 -20.97
C ASP A 168 2.55 6.13 -20.50
N GLN A 169 2.33 6.25 -19.18
CA GLN A 169 1.13 6.91 -18.67
C GLN A 169 1.09 8.40 -19.06
N CYS A 170 2.23 9.09 -19.07
CA CYS A 170 2.32 10.46 -19.59
C CYS A 170 1.90 10.55 -21.06
N LYS A 171 2.29 9.59 -21.90
CA LYS A 171 1.88 9.55 -23.32
C LYS A 171 0.37 9.33 -23.45
N ILE A 172 -0.21 8.45 -22.63
CA ILE A 172 -1.66 8.20 -22.63
C ILE A 172 -2.41 9.45 -22.19
N ILE A 173 -2.04 10.04 -21.05
CA ILE A 173 -2.67 11.27 -20.53
C ILE A 173 -2.63 12.39 -21.56
N ARG A 174 -1.50 12.56 -22.24
CA ARG A 174 -1.33 13.63 -23.22
C ARG A 174 -2.22 13.50 -24.46
N GLN A 175 -2.87 12.35 -24.68
CA GLN A 175 -3.90 12.19 -25.73
C GLN A 175 -5.22 12.89 -25.38
N TYR A 176 -5.46 13.18 -24.10
CA TYR A 176 -6.74 13.66 -23.59
C TYR A 176 -6.67 15.06 -22.98
N THR A 177 -5.48 15.60 -22.74
CA THR A 177 -5.32 16.90 -22.07
C THR A 177 -3.96 17.56 -22.31
N ASP A 178 -3.94 18.88 -22.32
CA ASP A 178 -2.75 19.74 -22.38
C ASP A 178 -2.29 20.24 -21.00
N ARG A 179 -2.99 19.87 -19.91
CA ARG A 179 -2.64 20.29 -18.54
C ARG A 179 -1.19 19.99 -18.17
N PRO A 180 -0.55 20.80 -17.31
CA PRO A 180 0.79 20.50 -16.84
C PRO A 180 0.85 19.13 -16.16
N ILE A 181 1.81 18.29 -16.53
CA ILE A 181 2.09 17.04 -15.82
C ILE A 181 3.33 17.24 -14.95
N VAL A 182 3.19 16.95 -13.66
CA VAL A 182 4.28 17.01 -12.70
C VAL A 182 4.58 15.60 -12.21
N ILE A 183 5.77 15.09 -12.52
CA ILE A 183 6.24 13.79 -12.03
C ILE A 183 6.95 14.02 -10.69
N ARG A 184 6.49 13.33 -9.64
CA ARG A 184 7.12 13.36 -8.30
C ARG A 184 7.87 12.05 -8.05
N PRO A 185 9.21 12.03 -8.16
CA PRO A 185 9.99 10.86 -7.79
C PRO A 185 9.81 10.49 -6.31
N HIS A 186 9.94 9.20 -6.01
CA HIS A 186 9.80 8.70 -4.65
C HIS A 186 10.93 9.24 -3.73
N PRO A 187 10.63 9.68 -2.48
CA PRO A 187 11.63 10.30 -1.60
C PRO A 187 12.73 9.34 -1.12
N ARG A 188 12.42 8.04 -1.03
CA ARG A 188 13.44 6.98 -0.91
C ARG A 188 13.96 6.62 -2.30
N ASN A 189 15.28 6.59 -2.46
CA ASN A 189 15.98 6.50 -3.75
C ASN A 189 15.77 7.73 -4.65
N LEU A 190 15.57 8.90 -4.05
CA LEU A 190 15.30 10.15 -4.75
C LEU A 190 16.32 10.46 -5.84
N ASP A 191 17.62 10.38 -5.55
CA ASP A 191 18.66 10.74 -6.52
C ASP A 191 18.63 9.85 -7.76
N ARG A 192 18.33 8.56 -7.59
CA ARG A 192 18.18 7.62 -8.71
C ARG A 192 16.90 7.92 -9.49
N GLY A 193 15.78 8.11 -8.80
CA GLY A 193 14.50 8.45 -9.45
C GLY A 193 14.58 9.77 -10.22
N ALA A 194 15.14 10.82 -9.62
CA ALA A 194 15.32 12.12 -10.26
C ALA A 194 16.22 12.05 -11.50
N LYS A 195 17.28 11.24 -11.48
CA LYS A 195 18.12 10.98 -12.66
C LYS A 195 17.33 10.31 -13.79
N ILE A 196 16.54 9.28 -13.46
CA ILE A 196 15.71 8.58 -14.45
C ILE A 196 14.66 9.55 -15.03
N VAL A 197 13.93 10.29 -14.20
CA VAL A 197 12.93 11.27 -14.65
C VAL A 197 13.58 12.37 -15.51
N THR A 198 14.75 12.89 -15.12
CA THR A 198 15.45 13.90 -15.93
C THR A 198 15.82 13.37 -17.32
N ARG A 199 16.23 12.10 -17.42
CA ARG A 199 16.50 11.44 -18.71
C ARG A 199 15.20 11.28 -19.50
N LEU A 200 14.15 10.76 -18.88
CA LEU A 200 12.84 10.55 -19.52
C LEU A 200 12.24 11.84 -20.08
N LEU A 201 12.34 12.96 -19.35
CA LEU A 201 11.84 14.26 -19.82
C LEU A 201 12.56 14.72 -21.10
N LYS A 202 13.84 14.38 -21.28
CA LYS A 202 14.58 14.68 -22.52
C LYS A 202 14.17 13.76 -23.67
N GLU A 203 13.87 12.50 -23.38
CA GLU A 203 13.55 11.46 -24.36
C GLU A 203 12.10 11.53 -24.84
N LEU A 204 11.15 11.77 -23.94
CA LEU A 204 9.71 11.79 -24.22
C LEU A 204 9.32 12.87 -25.21
N LYS A 205 10.06 14.00 -25.26
CA LYS A 205 9.75 15.18 -26.10
C LYS A 205 8.28 15.65 -25.99
N LEU A 206 7.63 15.36 -24.87
CA LEU A 206 6.27 15.81 -24.58
C LEU A 206 6.32 17.22 -24.00
N THR A 207 5.40 18.07 -24.40
CA THR A 207 5.26 19.44 -23.87
C THR A 207 4.57 19.42 -22.51
N ASN A 208 4.83 20.47 -21.73
CA ASN A 208 4.17 20.72 -20.44
C ASN A 208 4.31 19.56 -19.44
N ILE A 209 5.46 18.88 -19.43
CA ILE A 209 5.81 17.86 -18.43
C ILE A 209 7.06 18.32 -17.68
N SER A 210 7.03 18.22 -16.35
CA SER A 210 8.15 18.59 -15.49
C SER A 210 8.32 17.62 -14.33
N MET A 211 9.47 17.70 -13.66
CA MET A 211 9.68 17.04 -12.38
C MET A 211 9.29 18.00 -11.25
N SER A 212 8.69 17.48 -10.19
CA SER A 212 8.41 18.28 -8.98
C SER A 212 9.69 18.94 -8.47
N LYS A 213 9.56 20.21 -8.04
CA LYS A 213 10.61 20.99 -7.37
C LYS A 213 10.54 20.86 -5.85
N ASN A 214 9.45 20.31 -5.31
CA ASN A 214 9.18 20.21 -3.87
C ASN A 214 9.66 18.86 -3.30
N LEU A 215 10.90 18.49 -3.62
CA LEU A 215 11.46 17.19 -3.29
C LEU A 215 12.12 17.22 -1.90
N THR A 216 11.75 16.26 -1.06
CA THR A 216 12.37 16.06 0.25
C THR A 216 13.06 14.70 0.27
N ARG A 217 14.28 14.63 0.83
CA ARG A 217 15.03 13.38 0.94
C ARG A 217 14.60 12.58 2.17
N GLY A 218 14.40 11.28 2.00
CA GLY A 218 14.11 10.37 3.12
C GLY A 218 12.66 10.41 3.59
N GLY A 219 12.38 9.74 4.72
CA GLY A 219 11.04 9.61 5.29
C GLY A 219 10.24 8.40 4.79
N SER A 220 9.11 8.15 5.44
CA SER A 220 8.08 7.17 5.04
C SER A 220 6.92 7.82 4.28
N GLN A 221 6.82 9.14 4.29
CA GLN A 221 5.73 9.97 3.76
C GLN A 221 6.24 11.15 2.95
N GLY A 222 5.33 11.78 2.20
CA GLY A 222 5.67 12.88 1.32
C GLY A 222 5.96 14.22 2.02
N GLY A 223 5.43 14.40 3.22
CA GLY A 223 5.64 15.57 4.08
C GLY A 223 5.27 16.90 3.40
N GLU A 224 5.85 18.00 3.90
CA GLU A 224 5.61 19.35 3.35
C GLU A 224 5.87 19.47 1.85
N GLY A 225 6.81 18.69 1.32
CA GLY A 225 7.11 18.67 -0.11
C GLY A 225 5.94 18.13 -0.94
N LEU A 226 5.29 17.07 -0.46
CA LEU A 226 4.09 16.53 -1.10
C LEU A 226 2.92 17.51 -0.96
N ASP A 227 2.76 18.14 0.20
CA ASP A 227 1.71 19.15 0.40
C ASP A 227 1.82 20.32 -0.58
N LYS A 228 3.05 20.78 -0.86
CA LYS A 228 3.28 21.84 -1.84
C LYS A 228 2.89 21.42 -3.26
N ASP A 229 3.12 20.17 -3.63
CA ASP A 229 2.67 19.65 -4.92
C ASP A 229 1.13 19.52 -4.94
N LEU A 230 0.53 18.96 -3.89
CA LEU A 230 -0.93 18.77 -3.81
C LEU A 230 -1.72 20.09 -3.83
N LYS A 231 -1.17 21.18 -3.30
CA LYS A 231 -1.82 22.51 -3.30
C LYS A 231 -2.15 23.08 -4.67
N ASN A 232 -1.52 22.59 -5.74
CA ASN A 232 -1.78 23.06 -7.10
C ASN A 232 -2.22 21.92 -8.04
N ALA A 233 -2.58 20.77 -7.48
CA ALA A 233 -2.95 19.60 -8.27
C ALA A 233 -4.39 19.73 -8.79
N TYR A 234 -4.59 19.40 -10.06
CA TYR A 234 -5.90 19.13 -10.63
C TYR A 234 -6.38 17.74 -10.21
N CYS A 235 -5.53 16.73 -10.39
CA CYS A 235 -5.74 15.39 -9.87
C CYS A 235 -4.39 14.70 -9.59
N VAL A 236 -4.44 13.59 -8.86
CA VAL A 236 -3.27 12.74 -8.59
C VAL A 236 -3.38 11.46 -9.38
N VAL A 237 -2.32 11.06 -10.07
CA VAL A 237 -2.21 9.75 -10.72
C VAL A 237 -1.18 8.92 -9.97
N THR A 238 -1.55 7.70 -9.60
CA THR A 238 -0.63 6.76 -8.95
C THR A 238 -0.86 5.35 -9.45
N TYR A 239 0.19 4.52 -9.45
CA TYR A 239 0.03 3.09 -9.66
C TYR A 239 -0.69 2.47 -8.45
N ASN A 240 -0.01 2.36 -7.30
CA ASN A 240 -0.64 1.93 -6.04
C ASN A 240 0.00 2.54 -4.78
N SER A 241 0.50 3.78 -4.86
CA SER A 241 1.15 4.45 -3.74
C SER A 241 0.15 4.89 -2.67
N LEU A 242 0.56 4.82 -1.40
CA LEU A 242 -0.19 5.39 -0.27
C LEU A 242 -0.34 6.92 -0.34
N SER A 243 0.44 7.60 -1.18
CA SER A 243 0.20 9.03 -1.47
C SER A 243 -1.16 9.28 -2.13
N GLY A 244 -1.79 8.26 -2.73
CA GLY A 244 -3.19 8.33 -3.15
C GLY A 244 -4.13 8.55 -1.97
N VAL A 245 -3.90 7.89 -0.83
CA VAL A 245 -4.70 8.09 0.39
C VAL A 245 -4.52 9.50 0.94
N GLU A 246 -3.28 10.02 0.95
CA GLU A 246 -3.02 11.43 1.35
C GLU A 246 -3.73 12.44 0.46
N ALA A 247 -3.88 12.16 -0.84
CA ALA A 247 -4.64 12.99 -1.78
C ALA A 247 -6.15 12.93 -1.51
N VAL A 248 -6.71 11.74 -1.27
CA VAL A 248 -8.12 11.57 -0.88
C VAL A 248 -8.43 12.32 0.42
N VAL A 249 -7.56 12.25 1.43
CA VAL A 249 -7.73 13.03 2.69
C VAL A 249 -7.81 14.53 2.41
N ARG A 250 -7.06 15.02 1.44
CA ARG A 250 -7.07 16.43 1.01
C ARG A 250 -8.22 16.76 0.05
N GLY A 251 -9.10 15.82 -0.25
CA GLY A 251 -10.23 16.02 -1.17
C GLY A 251 -9.78 16.16 -2.64
N ILE A 252 -8.63 15.61 -3.03
CA ILE A 252 -8.13 15.74 -4.41
C ILE A 252 -8.46 14.45 -5.18
N PRO A 253 -9.11 14.52 -6.35
CA PRO A 253 -9.41 13.34 -7.17
C PRO A 253 -8.15 12.52 -7.49
N VAL A 254 -8.28 11.19 -7.38
CA VAL A 254 -7.18 10.25 -7.61
C VAL A 254 -7.50 9.32 -8.78
N PHE A 255 -6.50 9.06 -9.62
CA PHE A 255 -6.45 7.91 -10.52
C PHE A 255 -5.54 6.84 -9.92
N ALA A 256 -6.07 5.64 -9.69
CA ALA A 256 -5.33 4.48 -9.21
C ALA A 256 -5.22 3.46 -10.35
N LEU A 257 -4.00 3.29 -10.89
CA LEU A 257 -3.75 2.47 -12.07
C LEU A 257 -3.55 0.98 -11.76
N ASP A 258 -3.64 0.59 -10.48
CA ASP A 258 -3.55 -0.78 -10.01
C ASP A 258 -4.49 -1.00 -8.81
N GLY A 259 -5.17 -2.15 -8.83
CA GLY A 259 -6.11 -2.57 -7.78
C GLY A 259 -5.47 -2.70 -6.40
N GLY A 260 -4.14 -2.75 -6.30
CA GLY A 260 -3.46 -2.78 -5.01
C GLY A 260 -3.46 -1.47 -4.24
N SER A 261 -3.87 -0.36 -4.86
CA SER A 261 -3.95 0.95 -4.20
C SER A 261 -5.00 0.95 -3.07
N MET A 262 -4.63 1.42 -1.88
CA MET A 262 -5.60 1.57 -0.78
C MET A 262 -6.68 2.63 -1.04
N ALA A 263 -6.48 3.48 -2.06
CA ALA A 263 -7.46 4.45 -2.54
C ALA A 263 -8.32 3.92 -3.69
N TYR A 264 -8.10 2.68 -4.18
CA TYR A 264 -8.74 2.15 -5.38
C TYR A 264 -10.29 2.26 -5.39
N PRO A 265 -11.02 2.00 -4.29
CA PRO A 265 -12.49 2.07 -4.28
C PRO A 265 -13.08 3.47 -4.55
N VAL A 266 -12.30 4.52 -4.29
CA VAL A 266 -12.72 5.93 -4.42
C VAL A 266 -11.90 6.65 -5.47
N ALA A 267 -11.14 5.90 -6.28
CA ALA A 267 -10.31 6.44 -7.34
C ALA A 267 -10.95 6.19 -8.70
N HIS A 268 -10.61 7.07 -9.64
CA HIS A 268 -10.80 6.84 -11.05
C HIS A 268 -9.80 5.79 -11.54
N THR A 269 -10.18 5.03 -12.57
CA THR A 269 -9.35 3.95 -13.12
C THR A 269 -9.11 4.06 -14.63
N ASP A 270 -9.80 5.00 -15.30
CA ASP A 270 -9.70 5.24 -16.74
C ASP A 270 -9.14 6.63 -17.05
N LEU A 271 -7.85 6.68 -17.44
CA LEU A 271 -7.16 7.93 -17.79
C LEU A 271 -7.79 8.69 -18.96
N SER A 272 -8.61 8.06 -19.81
CA SER A 272 -9.33 8.78 -20.87
C SER A 272 -10.36 9.77 -20.33
N LYS A 273 -10.75 9.62 -19.05
CA LYS A 273 -11.69 10.50 -18.35
C LYS A 273 -11.01 11.58 -17.52
N ILE A 274 -9.71 11.85 -17.72
CA ILE A 274 -8.96 12.77 -16.85
C ILE A 274 -9.54 14.19 -16.80
N GLU A 275 -10.15 14.69 -17.87
CA GLU A 275 -10.84 15.99 -17.89
C GLU A 275 -12.28 15.96 -17.35
N ASN A 276 -12.81 14.79 -16.99
CA ASN A 276 -14.17 14.58 -16.50
C ASN A 276 -14.14 13.89 -15.12
N LEU A 277 -13.68 14.63 -14.12
CA LEU A 277 -13.54 14.12 -12.74
C LEU A 277 -14.91 14.04 -12.04
N ASN A 278 -15.11 12.95 -11.32
CA ASN A 278 -16.21 12.78 -10.39
C ASN A 278 -15.82 13.33 -9.01
N TYR A 279 -16.54 14.36 -8.55
CA TYR A 279 -16.40 14.95 -7.21
C TYR A 279 -17.51 14.51 -6.26
N ASP A 280 -18.46 13.70 -6.71
CA ASP A 280 -19.63 13.24 -5.96
C ASP A 280 -19.42 11.80 -5.46
N ILE A 281 -18.20 11.49 -4.99
CA ILE A 281 -17.86 10.18 -4.43
C ILE A 281 -18.10 10.23 -2.92
N ASP A 282 -19.07 9.45 -2.44
CA ASP A 282 -19.24 9.27 -1.00
C ASP A 282 -18.08 8.44 -0.43
N LEU A 283 -17.38 9.03 0.54
CA LEU A 283 -16.24 8.40 1.20
C LEU A 283 -16.64 7.45 2.33
N GLN A 284 -17.90 7.45 2.79
CA GLN A 284 -18.28 6.76 4.01
C GLN A 284 -18.07 5.24 3.93
N GLU A 285 -18.47 4.60 2.83
CA GLU A 285 -18.25 3.16 2.66
C GLU A 285 -16.75 2.83 2.67
N TRP A 286 -15.94 3.58 1.92
CA TRP A 286 -14.49 3.38 1.87
C TRP A 286 -13.83 3.62 3.23
N LYS A 287 -14.24 4.66 3.96
CA LYS A 287 -13.79 4.96 5.33
C LYS A 287 -14.07 3.80 6.28
N ASN A 288 -15.28 3.26 6.24
CA ASN A 288 -15.65 2.07 7.02
C ASN A 288 -14.74 0.91 6.63
N LYS A 289 -14.65 0.56 5.35
CA LYS A 289 -13.88 -0.59 4.86
C LYS A 289 -12.38 -0.49 5.14
N ILE A 290 -11.76 0.68 4.93
CA ILE A 290 -10.32 0.87 5.16
C ILE A 290 -9.96 0.80 6.65
N ALA A 291 -10.86 1.19 7.56
CA ALA A 291 -10.63 1.08 9.00
C ALA A 291 -10.49 -0.37 9.50
N TYR A 292 -11.06 -1.34 8.78
CA TYR A 292 -10.90 -2.78 9.05
C TYR A 292 -9.63 -3.37 8.40
N SER A 293 -8.95 -2.62 7.53
CA SER A 293 -7.63 -3.02 7.01
C SER A 293 -6.48 -2.69 7.97
N MET A 294 -6.68 -1.78 8.92
CA MET A 294 -5.63 -1.22 9.78
C MET A 294 -5.94 -1.35 11.28
N TRP A 295 -4.89 -1.64 12.04
CA TRP A 295 -5.00 -2.03 13.45
C TRP A 295 -3.86 -1.41 14.26
N ASN A 296 -4.20 -0.88 15.42
CA ASN A 296 -3.20 -0.28 16.31
C ASN A 296 -2.61 -1.29 17.30
N LYS A 297 -1.64 -0.84 18.10
CA LYS A 297 -0.99 -1.69 19.10
C LYS A 297 -1.97 -2.31 20.10
N GLN A 298 -2.96 -1.56 20.56
CA GLN A 298 -3.95 -2.05 21.51
C GLN A 298 -4.82 -3.13 20.88
N ASP A 299 -5.29 -2.93 19.65
CA ASP A 299 -6.11 -3.91 18.94
C ASP A 299 -5.39 -5.25 18.77
N VAL A 300 -4.10 -5.20 18.44
CA VAL A 300 -3.28 -6.40 18.30
C VAL A 300 -3.05 -7.07 19.66
N GLN A 301 -2.67 -6.33 20.70
CA GLN A 301 -2.37 -6.90 22.02
C GLN A 301 -3.58 -7.38 22.82
N THR A 302 -4.78 -6.94 22.46
CA THR A 302 -6.04 -7.42 23.06
C THR A 302 -6.57 -8.67 22.36
N GLY A 303 -6.11 -8.95 21.14
CA GLY A 303 -6.61 -10.03 20.31
C GLY A 303 -7.79 -9.62 19.43
N GLU A 304 -8.23 -8.36 19.45
CA GLU A 304 -9.33 -7.83 18.62
C GLU A 304 -9.02 -7.99 17.12
N CYS A 305 -7.81 -7.59 16.71
CA CYS A 305 -7.33 -7.73 15.33
C CYS A 305 -7.39 -9.18 14.85
N TRP A 306 -6.82 -10.11 15.62
CA TRP A 306 -6.83 -11.53 15.26
C TRP A 306 -8.24 -12.12 15.30
N SER A 307 -9.04 -11.79 16.31
CA SER A 307 -10.42 -12.29 16.44
C SER A 307 -11.29 -11.86 15.27
N HIS A 308 -11.08 -10.66 14.74
CA HIS A 308 -11.76 -10.22 13.53
C HIS A 308 -11.26 -10.97 12.29
N LEU A 309 -9.94 -11.03 12.08
CA LEU A 309 -9.37 -11.63 10.87
C LEU A 309 -9.59 -13.16 10.80
N LYS A 310 -9.53 -13.87 11.93
CA LYS A 310 -9.62 -15.34 11.94
C LYS A 310 -10.95 -15.87 11.43
N GLN A 311 -12.04 -15.11 11.54
CA GLN A 311 -13.39 -15.48 11.08
C GLN A 311 -13.47 -15.76 9.57
N VAL A 312 -12.49 -15.31 8.79
CA VAL A 312 -12.44 -15.59 7.34
C VAL A 312 -12.22 -17.09 7.07
N TYR A 313 -11.30 -17.71 7.79
CA TYR A 313 -10.84 -19.08 7.53
C TYR A 313 -11.14 -20.06 8.67
N PHE A 314 -11.31 -19.56 9.88
CA PHE A 314 -11.51 -20.33 11.09
C PHE A 314 -12.79 -19.84 11.77
N LYS A 315 -13.91 -20.30 11.23
CA LYS A 315 -15.22 -20.11 11.85
C LYS A 315 -15.39 -21.18 12.92
N ASP A 316 -15.87 -20.77 14.09
CA ASP A 316 -16.39 -21.71 15.09
C ASP A 316 -17.61 -22.46 14.55
#